data_AF-A0A2H6FV57-F1
#
_entry.id   AF-A0A2H6FV57-F1
#
_cell.length_a   1.000
_cell.length_b   1.000
_cell.length_c   1.000
_cell.angle_alpha   90.00
_cell.angle_beta   90.00
_cell.angle_gamma   90.00
#
_symmetry.space_group_name_H-M   'P 1'
#
loop_
_entity.id
_entity.type
_entity.pdbx_description
1 polymer ?
#
loop_
_entity_poly.entity_id
_entity_poly.type
_entity_poly.pdbx_seq_one_letter_code
_entity_poly.pdbx_strand_id
1 'polypeptide(L)'
;MRYLQFIGLMVLSLMILSCSGGLGNSDDLSRTGSGTATVIVNVGGRDGSSIAAPEQAPAGVASVRFYITGSDMDPIERTVLVTGTSVSETFDVPIGPNRHFEVFAYTANGTLYYYGDAYADLEVGAGGEPVSVSIILSMEGLSPGALLALCESAVSSDNLSAANDFCRDASDRYGTEVSNEADTARFFHVLTFFFDTVSDGDPNNGLNTASDILDAFNCTHAGSVHDDPSCPDTMPGNSPTGLELQNFLFNVGRPALEDIITTIQSVSQSFNYVWTEPWDGTSVESDFGDILVFSALAKGGLALLLMQDAYDLDADIDFEANNEESRTKQDFLNDNPNFGTLTNTGNLNTARNYLDDGANDLDAAIAWMDAESDNQDNDFINLGDADAQEIQEDRDDLTTAKQCLFGQCTVDDNETVGDTSDDTILDFSNFFSPGINLRALLPTIAGDDPTGFLPDPYMDGVFVQLDGWDPSELNNDRDGNGTADIFEEGIYYVYGGIDVTGDTSPNKENIGHDPEAFGFILLGAAHTYDGTISFPGAYNYYLVRSLWFDLHGTDYLIDSIYFQGGAGAFCCSLQVWDSGINWSGRLSADDDFGAWIYEDEYILMTAPGATTGIEVDGMPLP
;
A
#
# COMPACT_ATOMS: atom_id res chain seq x y z
N MET A 1 1.81 15.38 1.20
CA MET A 1 2.42 14.22 1.91
C MET A 1 1.45 13.09 2.35
N ARG A 2 0.18 13.32 2.73
CA ARG A 2 -0.76 12.20 3.09
C ARG A 2 -1.04 11.22 1.94
N TYR A 3 -0.89 11.63 0.68
CA TYR A 3 -1.06 10.77 -0.50
C TYR A 3 0.09 9.78 -0.72
N LEU A 4 1.32 10.08 -0.28
CA LEU A 4 2.49 9.19 -0.43
C LEU A 4 2.43 7.95 0.49
N GLN A 5 1.82 8.07 1.67
CA GLN A 5 1.56 6.92 2.56
C GLN A 5 0.49 5.98 1.99
N PHE A 6 -0.53 6.52 1.30
CA PHE A 6 -1.52 5.73 0.57
C PHE A 6 -0.94 5.06 -0.68
N ILE A 7 -0.03 5.74 -1.39
CA ILE A 7 0.70 5.15 -2.53
C ILE A 7 1.65 4.05 -2.07
N GLY A 8 2.34 4.19 -0.93
CA GLY A 8 3.21 3.15 -0.39
C GLY A 8 2.46 1.89 0.05
N LEU A 9 1.27 2.05 0.64
CA LEU A 9 0.41 0.93 1.02
C LEU A 9 -0.28 0.32 -0.20
N MET A 10 -0.72 1.13 -1.17
CA MET A 10 -1.19 0.64 -2.47
C MET A 10 -0.07 -0.11 -3.20
N VAL A 11 1.14 0.40 -3.32
CA VAL A 11 2.26 -0.30 -3.98
C VAL A 11 2.58 -1.64 -3.29
N LEU A 12 2.43 -1.75 -1.96
CA LEU A 12 2.58 -3.04 -1.25
C LEU A 12 1.39 -3.99 -1.50
N SER A 13 0.16 -3.47 -1.62
CA SER A 13 -1.05 -4.24 -1.94
C SER A 13 -1.20 -4.60 -3.43
N LEU A 14 -0.60 -3.81 -4.33
CA LEU A 14 -0.76 -3.89 -5.79
C LEU A 14 0.32 -4.74 -6.48
N MET A 15 1.35 -5.19 -5.75
CA MET A 15 2.49 -5.90 -6.32
C MET A 15 2.34 -7.41 -6.46
N ILE A 16 1.12 -7.91 -6.35
CA ILE A 16 0.90 -9.32 -6.11
C ILE A 16 0.52 -10.07 -7.43
N LEU A 17 0.32 -9.43 -8.60
CA LEU A 17 -0.40 -10.06 -9.74
C LEU A 17 0.32 -10.16 -11.08
N SER A 18 0.88 -11.32 -11.43
CA SER A 18 0.59 -12.04 -12.69
C SER A 18 1.69 -13.06 -13.08
N CYS A 19 1.31 -14.31 -13.35
CA CYS A 19 2.10 -15.23 -14.19
C CYS A 19 1.26 -16.45 -14.64
N SER A 20 1.20 -16.80 -15.94
CA SER A 20 0.72 -18.12 -16.40
C SER A 20 1.34 -18.57 -17.74
N GLY A 21 1.57 -19.89 -17.91
CA GLY A 21 1.80 -20.55 -19.21
C GLY A 21 2.43 -21.96 -19.21
N GLY A 22 1.90 -22.92 -20.03
CA GLY A 22 2.69 -24.02 -20.63
C GLY A 22 2.07 -25.40 -21.00
N LEU A 23 1.60 -25.56 -22.26
CA LEU A 23 1.74 -26.60 -23.34
C LEU A 23 2.01 -28.12 -23.11
N GLY A 24 1.32 -29.00 -23.89
CA GLY A 24 1.97 -30.13 -24.61
C GLY A 24 1.23 -31.45 -24.98
N ASN A 25 0.73 -31.53 -26.23
CA ASN A 25 0.73 -32.61 -27.26
C ASN A 25 0.16 -34.06 -27.11
N SER A 26 -0.48 -34.47 -28.22
CA SER A 26 -1.27 -35.69 -28.52
C SER A 26 -0.59 -36.66 -29.51
N ASP A 27 -0.92 -37.96 -29.45
CA ASP A 27 -0.60 -38.96 -30.49
C ASP A 27 -1.82 -39.87 -30.85
N ASP A 28 -2.22 -39.75 -32.13
CA ASP A 28 -2.63 -40.72 -33.16
C ASP A 28 -3.19 -42.12 -32.80
N LEU A 29 -4.37 -42.48 -33.36
CA LEU A 29 -4.60 -43.70 -34.15
C LEU A 29 -6.04 -43.80 -34.70
N SER A 30 -6.16 -43.97 -36.02
CA SER A 30 -7.41 -43.98 -36.79
C SER A 30 -8.08 -45.36 -37.00
N ARG A 31 -9.41 -45.43 -36.84
CA ARG A 31 -10.28 -46.54 -37.22
C ARG A 31 -11.65 -46.02 -37.70
N THR A 32 -11.84 -45.96 -39.02
CA THR A 32 -13.10 -45.50 -39.66
C THR A 32 -14.21 -46.54 -39.56
N GLY A 33 -15.24 -46.27 -38.76
CA GLY A 33 -16.54 -46.95 -38.78
C GLY A 33 -17.64 -45.97 -39.15
N SER A 34 -18.61 -46.37 -39.98
CA SER A 34 -19.76 -45.51 -40.32
C SER A 34 -20.81 -45.54 -39.19
N GLY A 35 -20.81 -44.51 -38.35
CA GLY A 35 -21.78 -44.26 -37.28
C GLY A 35 -21.75 -42.79 -36.86
N THR A 36 -22.51 -42.40 -35.83
CA THR A 36 -22.36 -41.09 -35.15
C THR A 36 -21.86 -41.34 -33.73
N ALA A 37 -20.98 -40.47 -33.23
CA ALA A 37 -20.55 -40.45 -31.84
C ALA A 37 -21.20 -39.27 -31.13
N THR A 38 -21.63 -39.48 -29.90
CA THR A 38 -22.03 -38.39 -29.01
C THR A 38 -20.77 -37.71 -28.52
N VAL A 39 -20.61 -36.42 -28.82
CA VAL A 39 -19.47 -35.61 -28.41
C VAL A 39 -19.96 -34.59 -27.39
N ILE A 40 -19.28 -34.52 -26.24
CA ILE A 40 -19.47 -33.44 -25.27
C ILE A 40 -18.33 -32.46 -25.48
N VAL A 41 -18.66 -31.23 -25.89
CA VAL A 41 -17.68 -30.15 -26.00
C VAL A 41 -17.74 -29.34 -24.72
N ASN A 42 -16.64 -29.34 -23.97
CA ASN A 42 -16.49 -28.52 -22.78
C ASN A 42 -15.67 -27.27 -23.14
N VAL A 43 -16.23 -26.11 -22.83
CA VAL A 43 -15.62 -24.80 -23.06
C VAL A 43 -15.30 -24.21 -21.69
N GLY A 44 -14.02 -23.92 -21.43
CA GLY A 44 -13.64 -23.31 -20.14
C GLY A 44 -12.17 -23.35 -19.73
N GLY A 45 -11.31 -24.17 -20.36
CA GLY A 45 -9.90 -24.22 -19.95
C GLY A 45 -9.08 -23.03 -20.47
N ARG A 46 -8.30 -22.37 -19.60
CA ARG A 46 -7.17 -21.52 -20.00
C ARG A 46 -5.92 -22.40 -20.18
N ASP A 47 -5.02 -22.04 -21.10
CA ASP A 47 -3.80 -22.82 -21.36
C ASP A 47 -2.77 -22.61 -20.22
N GLY A 48 -2.89 -23.35 -19.12
CA GLY A 48 -1.94 -23.21 -18.00
C GLY A 48 -2.14 -24.04 -16.72
N SER A 49 -3.34 -24.56 -16.42
CA SER A 49 -3.61 -25.30 -15.17
C SER A 49 -3.89 -26.79 -15.42
N SER A 50 -3.46 -27.64 -14.48
CA SER A 50 -3.59 -29.10 -14.58
C SER A 50 -5.06 -29.55 -14.66
N ILE A 51 -5.31 -30.71 -15.29
CA ILE A 51 -6.60 -31.27 -15.76
C ILE A 51 -7.62 -31.62 -14.63
N ALA A 52 -7.94 -30.71 -13.72
CA ALA A 52 -8.94 -30.91 -12.68
C ALA A 52 -10.06 -29.84 -12.77
N ALA A 53 -11.24 -30.29 -13.19
CA ALA A 53 -12.52 -29.57 -13.31
C ALA A 53 -12.64 -28.52 -14.45
N PRO A 54 -13.83 -28.37 -15.07
CA PRO A 54 -14.06 -27.32 -16.06
C PRO A 54 -14.09 -25.95 -15.36
N GLU A 55 -13.01 -25.19 -15.56
CA GLU A 55 -12.90 -23.76 -15.27
C GLU A 55 -14.07 -22.97 -15.87
N GLN A 56 -14.38 -21.84 -15.23
CA GLN A 56 -15.58 -21.09 -15.52
C GLN A 56 -15.55 -20.47 -16.93
N ALA A 57 -16.69 -20.44 -17.64
CA ALA A 57 -16.87 -19.67 -18.86
C ALA A 57 -16.49 -18.21 -18.57
N PRO A 58 -15.60 -17.58 -19.36
CA PRO A 58 -15.11 -16.24 -19.07
C PRO A 58 -16.25 -15.24 -18.87
N ALA A 59 -16.14 -14.40 -17.84
CA ALA A 59 -17.11 -13.36 -17.56
C ALA A 59 -17.33 -12.48 -18.80
N GLY A 60 -18.59 -12.26 -19.19
CA GLY A 60 -18.97 -11.46 -20.36
C GLY A 60 -19.30 -12.25 -21.64
N VAL A 61 -19.05 -13.56 -21.69
CA VAL A 61 -19.54 -14.41 -22.79
C VAL A 61 -21.06 -14.60 -22.66
N ALA A 62 -21.83 -14.09 -23.61
CA ALA A 62 -23.29 -14.24 -23.64
C ALA A 62 -23.74 -15.40 -24.53
N SER A 63 -22.96 -15.74 -25.56
CA SER A 63 -23.27 -16.88 -26.41
C SER A 63 -22.01 -17.56 -26.93
N VAL A 64 -22.11 -18.85 -27.21
CA VAL A 64 -21.03 -19.65 -27.80
C VAL A 64 -21.56 -20.30 -29.06
N ARG A 65 -20.88 -20.04 -30.18
CA ARG A 65 -21.14 -20.70 -31.46
C ARG A 65 -20.12 -21.83 -31.65
N PHE A 66 -20.63 -23.03 -31.80
CA PHE A 66 -19.88 -24.22 -32.17
C PHE A 66 -19.98 -24.42 -33.67
N TYR A 67 -18.87 -24.74 -34.31
CA TYR A 67 -18.79 -25.07 -35.72
C TYR A 67 -17.91 -26.31 -35.88
N ILE A 68 -18.51 -27.44 -36.28
CA ILE A 68 -17.85 -28.74 -36.35
C ILE A 68 -17.78 -29.18 -37.82
N THR A 69 -16.57 -29.48 -38.30
CA THR A 69 -16.33 -29.86 -39.69
C THR A 69 -15.54 -31.17 -39.84
N GLY A 70 -15.67 -31.79 -41.01
CA GLY A 70 -14.97 -33.01 -41.40
C GLY A 70 -15.15 -33.28 -42.90
N SER A 71 -14.24 -34.04 -43.51
CA SER A 71 -14.21 -34.23 -44.97
C SER A 71 -15.36 -35.07 -45.55
N ASP A 72 -16.06 -35.82 -44.70
CA ASP A 72 -17.13 -36.76 -45.02
C ASP A 72 -18.44 -36.45 -44.27
N MET A 73 -18.58 -35.22 -43.74
CA MET A 73 -19.82 -34.74 -43.12
C MET A 73 -20.19 -33.34 -43.61
N ASP A 74 -21.47 -33.02 -43.55
CA ASP A 74 -21.93 -31.64 -43.65
C ASP A 74 -21.56 -30.90 -42.34
N PRO A 75 -21.11 -29.63 -42.39
CA PRO A 75 -20.80 -28.85 -41.18
C PRO A 75 -21.99 -28.78 -40.21
N ILE A 76 -21.69 -28.92 -38.91
CA ILE A 76 -22.67 -28.72 -37.83
C ILE A 76 -22.41 -27.37 -37.19
N GLU A 77 -23.41 -26.50 -37.16
CA GLU A 77 -23.33 -25.19 -36.51
C GLU A 77 -24.43 -25.07 -35.44
N ARG A 78 -24.06 -24.61 -34.24
CA ARG A 78 -25.00 -24.34 -33.15
C ARG A 78 -24.55 -23.14 -32.34
N THR A 79 -25.44 -22.19 -32.09
CA THR A 79 -25.20 -21.10 -31.12
C THR A 79 -26.00 -21.38 -29.86
N VAL A 80 -25.35 -21.24 -28.71
CA VAL A 80 -25.90 -21.53 -27.38
C VAL A 80 -25.74 -20.31 -26.51
N LEU A 81 -26.79 -19.94 -25.78
CA LEU A 81 -26.72 -18.87 -24.80
C LEU A 81 -26.05 -19.38 -23.53
N VAL A 82 -25.11 -18.61 -23.00
CA VAL A 82 -24.44 -18.95 -21.74
C VAL A 82 -25.32 -18.49 -20.59
N THR A 83 -25.83 -19.44 -19.80
CA THR A 83 -26.72 -19.16 -18.66
C THR A 83 -26.12 -19.56 -17.31
N GLY A 84 -24.81 -19.80 -17.24
CA GLY A 84 -24.09 -20.22 -16.03
C GLY A 84 -22.58 -20.10 -16.21
N THR A 85 -21.83 -20.64 -15.26
CA THR A 85 -20.37 -20.55 -15.23
C THR A 85 -19.68 -21.60 -16.09
N SER A 86 -20.35 -22.44 -16.88
CA SER A 86 -19.67 -23.30 -17.84
C SER A 86 -20.57 -23.60 -19.03
N VAL A 87 -19.97 -23.83 -20.20
CA VAL A 87 -20.70 -24.21 -21.41
C VAL A 87 -20.27 -25.62 -21.79
N SER A 88 -21.16 -26.57 -21.52
CA SER A 88 -21.03 -27.95 -21.95
C SER A 88 -22.16 -28.25 -22.93
N GLU A 89 -21.81 -28.60 -24.16
CA GLU A 89 -22.78 -28.89 -25.22
C GLU A 89 -22.56 -30.26 -25.84
N THR A 90 -23.67 -30.93 -26.13
CA THR A 90 -23.67 -32.28 -26.67
C THR A 90 -24.07 -32.30 -28.15
N PHE A 91 -23.25 -32.95 -28.97
CA PHE A 91 -23.41 -33.07 -30.43
C PHE A 91 -23.43 -34.54 -30.85
N ASP A 92 -24.25 -34.88 -31.83
CA ASP A 92 -24.14 -36.15 -32.55
C ASP A 92 -23.30 -35.91 -33.81
N VAL A 93 -22.02 -36.26 -33.75
CA VAL A 93 -21.05 -35.99 -34.82
C VAL A 93 -20.78 -37.29 -35.58
N PRO A 94 -20.86 -37.32 -36.92
CA PRO A 94 -20.46 -38.48 -37.71
C PRO A 94 -19.04 -38.95 -37.36
N ILE A 95 -18.91 -40.24 -37.06
CA ILE A 95 -17.64 -40.90 -36.74
C ILE A 95 -16.70 -40.75 -37.93
N GLY A 96 -15.44 -40.41 -37.65
CA GLY A 96 -14.40 -40.25 -38.65
C GLY A 96 -13.19 -39.52 -38.08
N PRO A 97 -12.06 -39.60 -38.78
CA PRO A 97 -10.83 -38.98 -38.34
C PRO A 97 -10.87 -37.47 -38.51
N ASN A 98 -10.05 -36.78 -37.71
CA ASN A 98 -9.70 -35.38 -37.80
C ASN A 98 -10.94 -34.47 -37.88
N ARG A 99 -11.89 -34.68 -36.96
CA ARG A 99 -13.01 -33.76 -36.78
C ARG A 99 -12.47 -32.48 -36.18
N HIS A 100 -12.76 -31.37 -36.84
CA HIS A 100 -12.34 -30.05 -36.41
C HIS A 100 -13.51 -29.40 -35.68
N PHE A 101 -13.27 -28.97 -34.45
CA PHE A 101 -14.23 -28.31 -33.61
C PHE A 101 -13.76 -26.89 -33.40
N GLU A 102 -14.51 -25.91 -33.88
CA GLU A 102 -14.26 -24.49 -33.65
C GLU A 102 -15.32 -23.96 -32.69
N VAL A 103 -14.89 -23.15 -31.74
CA VAL A 103 -15.73 -22.50 -30.74
C VAL A 103 -15.47 -21.01 -30.79
N PHE A 104 -16.55 -20.26 -30.98
CA PHE A 104 -16.55 -18.81 -31.01
C PHE A 104 -17.40 -18.31 -29.85
N ALA A 105 -16.78 -17.74 -28.83
CA ALA A 105 -17.50 -17.12 -27.72
C ALA A 105 -17.79 -15.66 -28.07
N TYR A 106 -19.03 -15.20 -27.89
CA TYR A 106 -19.47 -13.85 -28.21
C TYR A 106 -20.04 -13.14 -27.00
N THR A 107 -19.85 -11.82 -26.94
CA THR A 107 -20.51 -10.94 -25.97
C THR A 107 -22.01 -10.79 -26.28
N ALA A 108 -22.77 -10.16 -25.38
CA ALA A 108 -24.19 -9.88 -25.57
C ALA A 108 -24.50 -9.02 -26.81
N ASN A 109 -23.51 -8.23 -27.25
CA ASN A 109 -23.61 -7.37 -28.43
C ASN A 109 -23.22 -8.09 -29.73
N GLY A 110 -22.82 -9.37 -29.66
CA GLY A 110 -22.41 -10.17 -30.82
C GLY A 110 -20.96 -9.96 -31.27
N THR A 111 -20.11 -9.34 -30.44
CA THR A 111 -18.67 -9.23 -30.69
C THR A 111 -17.97 -10.53 -30.35
N LEU A 112 -17.12 -11.04 -31.25
CA LEU A 112 -16.30 -12.23 -30.99
C LEU A 112 -15.33 -11.92 -29.85
N TYR A 113 -15.38 -12.71 -28.80
CA TYR A 113 -14.67 -12.49 -27.55
C TYR A 113 -13.54 -13.52 -27.36
N TYR A 114 -13.81 -14.79 -27.66
CA TYR A 114 -12.78 -15.84 -27.66
C TYR A 114 -12.95 -16.79 -28.84
N TYR A 115 -11.85 -17.40 -29.26
CA TYR A 115 -11.81 -18.44 -30.27
C TYR A 115 -10.99 -19.62 -29.76
N GLY A 116 -11.52 -20.82 -29.89
CA GLY A 116 -10.73 -22.02 -29.65
C GLY A 116 -11.03 -23.05 -30.71
N ASP A 117 -10.04 -23.86 -31.06
CA ASP A 117 -10.28 -25.03 -31.86
C ASP A 117 -9.55 -26.26 -31.34
N ALA A 118 -10.11 -27.42 -31.69
CA ALA A 118 -9.49 -28.70 -31.40
C ALA A 118 -9.75 -29.66 -32.56
N TYR A 119 -8.83 -30.61 -32.70
CA TYR A 119 -8.99 -31.74 -33.60
C TYR A 119 -9.16 -33.01 -32.76
N ALA A 120 -10.15 -33.82 -33.11
CA ALA A 120 -10.31 -35.14 -32.49
C ALA A 120 -10.68 -36.20 -33.53
N ASP A 121 -10.10 -37.38 -33.36
CA ASP A 121 -10.54 -38.58 -34.06
C ASP A 121 -11.76 -39.14 -33.32
N LEU A 122 -12.90 -39.22 -34.01
CA LEU A 122 -14.08 -39.84 -33.46
C LEU A 122 -14.13 -41.30 -33.91
N GLU A 123 -13.99 -42.22 -32.96
CA GLU A 123 -14.12 -43.65 -33.18
C GLU A 123 -15.35 -44.24 -32.49
N VAL A 124 -15.76 -45.44 -32.90
CA VAL A 124 -16.78 -46.21 -32.16
C VAL A 124 -16.18 -46.67 -30.84
N GLY A 125 -16.43 -45.95 -29.75
CA GLY A 125 -16.13 -46.42 -28.41
C GLY A 125 -16.83 -47.76 -28.13
N ALA A 126 -16.16 -48.71 -27.48
CA ALA A 126 -16.62 -50.08 -27.28
C ALA A 126 -17.91 -50.24 -26.43
N GLY A 127 -18.57 -49.13 -26.05
CA GLY A 127 -19.82 -49.11 -25.30
C GLY A 127 -20.79 -47.98 -25.69
N GLY A 128 -20.49 -47.18 -26.72
CA GLY A 128 -21.27 -45.96 -27.03
C GLY A 128 -21.07 -44.82 -26.03
N GLU A 129 -19.94 -44.82 -25.30
CA GLU A 129 -19.59 -43.74 -24.38
C GLU A 129 -19.33 -42.43 -25.14
N PRO A 130 -19.78 -41.27 -24.63
CA PRO A 130 -19.50 -39.99 -25.24
C PRO A 130 -18.00 -39.68 -25.31
N VAL A 131 -17.56 -39.07 -26.41
CA VAL A 131 -16.21 -38.51 -26.53
C VAL A 131 -16.22 -37.10 -25.97
N SER A 132 -15.37 -36.81 -24.98
CA SER A 132 -15.20 -35.46 -24.47
C SER A 132 -14.10 -34.74 -25.26
N VAL A 133 -14.44 -33.59 -25.85
CA VAL A 133 -13.47 -32.69 -26.50
C VAL A 133 -13.40 -31.43 -25.66
N SER A 134 -12.23 -31.18 -25.07
CA SER A 134 -11.96 -29.93 -24.35
C SER A 134 -11.35 -28.94 -25.32
N ILE A 135 -11.92 -27.74 -25.40
CA ILE A 135 -11.44 -26.68 -26.28
C ILE A 135 -10.98 -25.54 -25.39
N ILE A 136 -9.69 -25.26 -25.47
CA ILE A 136 -9.08 -24.11 -24.82
C ILE A 136 -9.45 -22.90 -25.66
N LEU A 137 -10.15 -21.97 -25.04
CA LEU A 137 -10.47 -20.70 -25.68
C LEU A 137 -9.24 -19.82 -25.59
N SER A 138 -8.65 -19.50 -26.74
CA SER A 138 -7.56 -18.56 -26.83
C SER A 138 -8.02 -17.28 -27.53
N MET A 139 -7.16 -16.29 -27.50
CA MET A 139 -7.34 -15.07 -28.26
C MET A 139 -6.63 -15.14 -29.63
N GLU A 140 -6.05 -16.28 -30.03
CA GLU A 140 -5.06 -16.40 -31.13
C GLU A 140 -5.55 -15.95 -32.53
N GLY A 141 -6.85 -15.74 -32.75
CA GLY A 141 -7.39 -15.24 -34.02
C GLY A 141 -7.59 -13.72 -34.12
N LEU A 142 -7.46 -12.97 -33.02
CA LEU A 142 -7.76 -11.54 -32.99
C LEU A 142 -6.56 -10.69 -33.43
N SER A 143 -6.80 -9.65 -34.22
CA SER A 143 -5.76 -8.65 -34.51
C SER A 143 -5.42 -7.84 -33.25
N PRO A 144 -4.21 -7.28 -33.11
CA PRO A 144 -3.84 -6.44 -31.98
C PRO A 144 -4.89 -5.36 -31.66
N GLY A 145 -5.36 -4.61 -32.67
CA GLY A 145 -6.40 -3.58 -32.48
C GLY A 145 -7.78 -4.12 -32.09
N ALA A 146 -8.08 -5.39 -32.36
CA ALA A 146 -9.32 -6.02 -31.89
C ALA A 146 -9.21 -6.39 -30.41
N LEU A 147 -8.03 -6.82 -29.96
CA LEU A 147 -7.73 -7.06 -28.55
C LEU A 147 -7.73 -5.75 -27.77
N LEU A 148 -7.15 -4.69 -28.32
CA LEU A 148 -7.19 -3.36 -27.72
C LEU A 148 -8.63 -2.88 -27.50
N ALA A 149 -9.51 -3.04 -28.49
CA ALA A 149 -10.92 -2.68 -28.32
C ALA A 149 -11.64 -3.51 -27.24
N LEU A 150 -11.25 -4.77 -27.03
CA LEU A 150 -11.76 -5.59 -25.93
C LEU A 150 -11.19 -5.16 -24.58
N CYS A 151 -9.90 -4.84 -24.53
CA CYS A 151 -9.19 -4.24 -23.39
C CYS A 151 -9.91 -2.96 -22.93
N GLU A 152 -10.11 -1.99 -23.82
CA GLU A 152 -10.83 -0.74 -23.52
C GLU A 152 -12.28 -0.98 -23.07
N SER A 153 -12.97 -1.92 -23.73
CA SER A 153 -14.32 -2.29 -23.32
C SER A 153 -14.34 -2.91 -21.92
N ALA A 154 -13.35 -3.72 -21.57
CA ALA A 154 -13.24 -4.35 -20.26
C ALA A 154 -12.92 -3.31 -19.18
N VAL A 155 -11.94 -2.42 -19.41
CA VAL A 155 -11.65 -1.25 -18.54
C VAL A 155 -12.91 -0.44 -18.30
N SER A 156 -13.62 -0.03 -19.35
CA SER A 156 -14.85 0.78 -19.24
C SER A 156 -16.02 0.10 -18.49
N SER A 157 -15.94 -1.22 -18.31
CA SER A 157 -16.94 -2.02 -17.60
C SER A 157 -16.47 -2.48 -16.22
N ASP A 158 -15.34 -1.95 -15.74
CA ASP A 158 -14.71 -2.30 -14.45
C ASP A 158 -14.36 -3.79 -14.33
N ASN A 159 -14.06 -4.45 -15.45
CA ASN A 159 -13.64 -5.84 -15.49
C ASN A 159 -12.11 -5.92 -15.70
N LEU A 160 -11.36 -5.53 -14.66
CA LEU A 160 -9.92 -5.29 -14.76
C LEU A 160 -9.10 -6.56 -14.98
N SER A 161 -9.54 -7.71 -14.45
CA SER A 161 -8.88 -8.99 -14.74
C SER A 161 -8.96 -9.36 -16.24
N ALA A 162 -10.15 -9.23 -16.84
CA ALA A 162 -10.28 -9.46 -18.28
C ALA A 162 -9.55 -8.40 -19.11
N ALA A 163 -9.58 -7.13 -18.66
CA ALA A 163 -8.84 -6.06 -19.28
C ALA A 163 -7.34 -6.39 -19.31
N ASN A 164 -6.76 -6.78 -18.18
CA ASN A 164 -5.35 -7.15 -18.08
C ASN A 164 -4.96 -8.23 -19.10
N ASP A 165 -5.75 -9.30 -19.18
CA ASP A 165 -5.52 -10.36 -20.18
C ASP A 165 -5.57 -9.81 -21.62
N PHE A 166 -6.58 -8.99 -21.97
CA PHE A 166 -6.69 -8.43 -23.32
C PHE A 166 -5.58 -7.43 -23.66
N CYS A 167 -5.23 -6.55 -22.72
CA CYS A 167 -4.25 -5.50 -22.93
C CYS A 167 -2.84 -6.11 -23.03
N ARG A 168 -2.52 -7.12 -22.21
CA ARG A 168 -1.27 -7.90 -22.33
C ARG A 168 -1.15 -8.57 -23.69
N ASP A 169 -2.17 -9.33 -24.09
CA ASP A 169 -2.19 -10.02 -25.39
C ASP A 169 -2.09 -9.04 -26.57
N ALA A 170 -2.73 -7.85 -26.46
CA ALA A 170 -2.61 -6.79 -27.45
C ALA A 170 -1.17 -6.27 -27.52
N SER A 171 -0.59 -5.91 -26.37
CA SER A 171 0.79 -5.42 -26.22
C SER A 171 1.79 -6.40 -26.85
N ASP A 172 1.71 -7.68 -26.49
CA ASP A 172 2.59 -8.74 -26.99
C ASP A 172 2.55 -8.86 -28.52
N ARG A 173 1.36 -8.74 -29.11
CA ARG A 173 1.20 -8.85 -30.57
C ARG A 173 1.60 -7.59 -31.33
N TYR A 174 1.47 -6.42 -30.73
CA TYR A 174 2.10 -5.21 -31.26
C TYR A 174 3.63 -5.33 -31.20
N GLY A 175 4.18 -6.04 -30.22
CA GLY A 175 5.60 -6.37 -30.12
C GLY A 175 6.45 -5.10 -30.00
N THR A 176 7.28 -4.81 -31.01
CA THR A 176 8.14 -3.61 -31.05
C THR A 176 7.58 -2.48 -31.91
N GLU A 177 6.31 -2.56 -32.31
CA GLU A 177 5.64 -1.48 -33.05
C GLU A 177 5.60 -0.20 -32.22
N VAL A 178 5.87 0.94 -32.87
CA VAL A 178 5.79 2.27 -32.26
C VAL A 178 4.63 3.01 -32.93
N SER A 179 3.47 2.95 -32.30
CA SER A 179 2.23 3.59 -32.74
C SER A 179 1.36 3.91 -31.53
N ASN A 180 0.45 4.87 -31.65
CA ASN A 180 -0.40 5.23 -30.52
C ASN A 180 -1.25 4.05 -30.04
N GLU A 181 -1.74 3.19 -30.94
CA GLU A 181 -2.50 1.99 -30.56
C GLU A 181 -1.63 0.98 -29.79
N ALA A 182 -0.38 0.76 -30.22
CA ALA A 182 0.56 -0.11 -29.51
C ALA A 182 0.88 0.43 -28.11
N ASP A 183 1.07 1.75 -28.00
CA ASP A 183 1.33 2.44 -26.74
C ASP A 183 0.11 2.44 -25.82
N THR A 184 -1.11 2.63 -26.35
CA THR A 184 -2.37 2.48 -25.58
C THR A 184 -2.53 1.07 -25.02
N ALA A 185 -2.22 0.03 -25.80
CA ALA A 185 -2.27 -1.36 -25.32
C ALA A 185 -1.29 -1.60 -24.16
N ARG A 186 -0.07 -1.07 -24.26
CA ARG A 186 0.96 -1.15 -23.20
C ARG A 186 0.55 -0.35 -21.96
N PHE A 187 0.05 0.88 -22.14
CA PHE A 187 -0.44 1.72 -21.07
C PHE A 187 -1.54 1.00 -20.29
N PHE A 188 -2.56 0.48 -20.97
CA PHE A 188 -3.63 -0.21 -20.26
C PHE A 188 -3.17 -1.52 -19.64
N HIS A 189 -2.24 -2.27 -20.25
CA HIS A 189 -1.66 -3.46 -19.61
C HIS A 189 -1.02 -3.09 -18.26
N VAL A 190 -0.24 -2.01 -18.25
CA VAL A 190 0.40 -1.48 -17.03
C VAL A 190 -0.65 -1.01 -16.03
N LEU A 191 -1.63 -0.22 -16.47
CA LEU A 191 -2.70 0.29 -15.63
C LEU A 191 -3.46 -0.87 -14.97
N THR A 192 -3.92 -1.83 -15.75
CA THR A 192 -4.75 -2.95 -15.26
C THR A 192 -3.97 -3.91 -14.37
N PHE A 193 -2.66 -4.05 -14.57
CA PHE A 193 -1.80 -4.80 -13.66
C PHE A 193 -1.87 -4.24 -12.24
N PHE A 194 -1.92 -2.91 -12.09
CA PHE A 194 -2.05 -2.24 -10.80
C PHE A 194 -3.47 -2.25 -10.22
N PHE A 195 -4.47 -2.85 -10.87
CA PHE A 195 -5.86 -2.82 -10.35
C PHE A 195 -6.59 -4.16 -10.39
N ASP A 196 -6.00 -5.22 -10.93
CA ASP A 196 -6.55 -6.55 -10.75
C ASP A 196 -6.48 -6.89 -9.24
N THR A 197 -7.56 -7.38 -8.63
CA THR A 197 -7.60 -7.77 -7.20
C THR A 197 -8.60 -8.91 -6.95
N VAL A 198 -9.10 -9.55 -8.01
CA VAL A 198 -10.31 -10.37 -7.93
C VAL A 198 -9.96 -11.82 -7.57
N SER A 199 -10.27 -12.22 -6.33
CA SER A 199 -10.26 -13.61 -5.85
C SER A 199 -11.10 -14.54 -6.76
N ASP A 200 -10.58 -15.74 -7.07
CA ASP A 200 -11.31 -16.74 -7.86
C ASP A 200 -12.12 -17.71 -6.98
N GLY A 201 -11.88 -17.66 -5.66
CA GLY A 201 -12.55 -18.43 -4.63
C GLY A 201 -11.98 -19.84 -4.44
N ASP A 202 -10.85 -20.22 -5.07
CA ASP A 202 -10.22 -21.52 -4.90
C ASP A 202 -8.95 -21.45 -4.01
N PRO A 203 -9.07 -21.72 -2.69
CA PRO A 203 -7.92 -21.73 -1.78
C PRO A 203 -6.90 -22.86 -2.05
N ASN A 204 -7.16 -23.77 -2.99
CA ASN A 204 -6.36 -25.00 -3.19
C ASN A 204 -5.56 -25.01 -4.51
N ASN A 205 -5.62 -23.94 -5.30
CA ASN A 205 -4.86 -23.84 -6.55
C ASN A 205 -3.37 -23.48 -6.29
N GLY A 206 -3.02 -23.06 -5.06
CA GLY A 206 -1.68 -22.67 -4.65
C GLY A 206 -1.39 -21.19 -4.96
N LEU A 207 -0.28 -20.63 -4.48
CA LEU A 207 0.06 -19.23 -4.72
C LEU A 207 0.69 -19.04 -6.12
N ASN A 208 -0.13 -18.89 -7.17
CA ASN A 208 0.34 -18.66 -8.54
C ASN A 208 0.01 -17.25 -9.06
N THR A 209 -0.96 -16.59 -8.44
CA THR A 209 -1.46 -15.24 -8.71
C THR A 209 -1.77 -14.54 -7.36
N ALA A 210 -2.00 -13.22 -7.30
CA ALA A 210 -2.38 -12.61 -6.02
C ALA A 210 -3.76 -12.93 -5.55
N SER A 211 -4.69 -13.15 -6.48
CA SER A 211 -6.03 -13.57 -6.12
C SER A 211 -5.91 -14.80 -5.23
N ASP A 212 -4.95 -15.68 -5.52
CA ASP A 212 -4.65 -16.86 -4.70
C ASP A 212 -4.20 -16.51 -3.27
N ILE A 213 -3.65 -15.33 -2.99
CA ILE A 213 -3.38 -14.88 -1.61
C ILE A 213 -4.69 -14.62 -0.88
N LEU A 214 -5.60 -13.86 -1.50
CA LEU A 214 -6.93 -13.62 -0.93
C LEU A 214 -7.65 -14.95 -0.70
N ASP A 215 -7.57 -15.85 -1.68
CA ASP A 215 -8.15 -17.19 -1.59
C ASP A 215 -7.50 -18.02 -0.48
N ALA A 216 -6.17 -17.98 -0.34
CA ALA A 216 -5.46 -18.71 0.71
C ALA A 216 -5.80 -18.23 2.13
N PHE A 217 -6.14 -16.94 2.29
CA PHE A 217 -6.70 -16.40 3.54
C PHE A 217 -8.23 -16.58 3.66
N ASN A 218 -8.86 -17.24 2.69
CA ASN A 218 -10.31 -17.44 2.58
C ASN A 218 -11.08 -16.10 2.60
N CYS A 219 -10.45 -15.05 2.09
CA CYS A 219 -11.09 -13.77 1.84
C CYS A 219 -12.00 -13.90 0.63
N THR A 220 -13.18 -13.30 0.70
CA THR A 220 -14.11 -13.25 -0.42
C THR A 220 -14.20 -11.83 -0.95
N HIS A 221 -14.06 -11.66 -2.25
CA HIS A 221 -14.27 -10.39 -2.92
C HIS A 221 -15.52 -10.52 -3.78
N ALA A 222 -16.64 -9.95 -3.32
CA ALA A 222 -17.97 -10.23 -3.86
C ALA A 222 -18.45 -9.21 -4.92
N GLY A 223 -17.58 -8.30 -5.39
CA GLY A 223 -18.03 -7.18 -6.20
C GLY A 223 -16.96 -6.53 -7.08
N SER A 224 -17.00 -5.20 -7.12
CA SER A 224 -16.08 -4.37 -7.92
C SER A 224 -14.72 -4.28 -7.24
N VAL A 225 -13.66 -3.96 -7.98
CA VAL A 225 -12.29 -3.82 -7.45
C VAL A 225 -12.15 -2.82 -6.29
N HIS A 226 -13.17 -1.98 -6.07
CA HIS A 226 -13.26 -1.01 -4.98
C HIS A 226 -13.83 -1.57 -3.68
N ASP A 227 -14.38 -2.78 -3.70
CA ASP A 227 -14.95 -3.40 -2.51
C ASP A 227 -13.83 -3.99 -1.64
N ASP A 228 -13.77 -3.60 -0.36
CA ASP A 228 -12.82 -4.21 0.56
C ASP A 228 -13.03 -5.74 0.60
N PRO A 229 -11.97 -6.55 0.47
CA PRO A 229 -12.10 -8.00 0.57
C PRO A 229 -12.64 -8.36 1.97
N SER A 230 -13.68 -9.19 2.00
CA SER A 230 -14.24 -9.69 3.26
C SER A 230 -13.48 -10.93 3.69
N CYS A 231 -12.54 -10.76 4.62
CA CYS A 231 -11.78 -11.84 5.24
C CYS A 231 -12.48 -12.40 6.50
N PRO A 232 -12.26 -13.68 6.86
CA PRO A 232 -12.82 -14.25 8.08
C PRO A 232 -12.09 -13.75 9.32
N ASP A 233 -12.81 -13.58 10.45
CA ASP A 233 -12.21 -13.21 11.75
C ASP A 233 -11.17 -14.26 12.24
N THR A 234 -11.35 -15.52 11.84
CA THR A 234 -10.43 -16.62 12.12
C THR A 234 -9.80 -17.06 10.81
N MET A 235 -8.48 -16.92 10.72
CA MET A 235 -7.74 -17.33 9.53
C MET A 235 -7.77 -18.86 9.37
N PRO A 236 -7.90 -19.39 8.13
CA PRO A 236 -7.80 -20.82 7.88
C PRO A 236 -6.50 -21.41 8.40
N GLY A 237 -6.54 -22.63 8.93
CA GLY A 237 -5.33 -23.35 9.41
C GLY A 237 -4.36 -23.81 8.31
N ASN A 238 -4.58 -23.35 7.08
CA ASN A 238 -3.76 -23.57 5.90
C ASN A 238 -3.44 -22.23 5.19
N SER A 239 -3.53 -21.12 5.93
CA SER A 239 -3.08 -19.83 5.44
C SER A 239 -1.57 -19.89 5.17
N PRO A 240 -1.06 -19.11 4.22
CA PRO A 240 0.35 -19.17 3.87
C PRO A 240 1.21 -18.63 5.02
N THR A 241 2.39 -19.22 5.23
CA THR A 241 3.38 -18.65 6.16
C THR A 241 4.03 -17.39 5.56
N GLY A 242 4.73 -16.62 6.39
CA GLY A 242 5.52 -15.48 5.94
C GLY A 242 6.53 -15.87 4.83
N LEU A 243 7.19 -17.03 4.95
CA LEU A 243 8.10 -17.53 3.92
C LEU A 243 7.38 -17.93 2.62
N GLU A 244 6.18 -18.51 2.69
CA GLU A 244 5.40 -18.83 1.49
C GLU A 244 4.99 -17.56 0.74
N LEU A 245 4.58 -16.52 1.47
CA LEU A 245 4.30 -15.19 0.90
C LEU A 245 5.55 -14.53 0.32
N GLN A 246 6.69 -14.55 1.01
CA GLN A 246 7.95 -14.01 0.48
C GLN A 246 8.36 -14.74 -0.80
N ASN A 247 8.28 -16.08 -0.83
CA ASN A 247 8.57 -16.87 -2.01
C ASN A 247 7.61 -16.56 -3.16
N PHE A 248 6.33 -16.36 -2.88
CA PHE A 248 5.36 -15.93 -3.87
C PHE A 248 5.75 -14.58 -4.46
N LEU A 249 5.96 -13.56 -3.62
CA LEU A 249 6.29 -12.21 -4.06
C LEU A 249 7.58 -12.19 -4.88
N PHE A 250 8.58 -12.98 -4.50
CA PHE A 250 9.85 -13.03 -5.21
C PHE A 250 9.80 -13.86 -6.51
N ASN A 251 9.04 -14.96 -6.57
CA ASN A 251 9.02 -15.84 -7.74
C ASN A 251 7.90 -15.51 -8.74
N VAL A 252 6.85 -14.80 -8.29
CA VAL A 252 5.69 -14.42 -9.11
C VAL A 252 5.62 -12.90 -9.24
N GLY A 253 5.55 -12.17 -8.11
CA GLY A 253 5.39 -10.72 -8.12
C GLY A 253 6.56 -9.97 -8.79
N ARG A 254 7.80 -10.34 -8.47
CA ARG A 254 8.99 -9.73 -9.05
C ARG A 254 9.09 -9.89 -10.58
N PRO A 255 9.01 -11.10 -11.16
CA PRO A 255 9.05 -11.25 -12.62
C PRO A 255 7.94 -10.46 -13.32
N ALA A 256 6.76 -10.38 -12.70
CA ALA A 256 5.64 -9.59 -13.22
C ALA A 256 5.98 -8.09 -13.26
N LEU A 257 6.57 -7.54 -12.20
CA LEU A 257 7.03 -6.14 -12.20
C LEU A 257 8.17 -5.88 -13.17
N GLU A 258 9.09 -6.81 -13.32
CA GLU A 258 10.17 -6.71 -14.33
C GLU A 258 9.58 -6.69 -15.76
N ASP A 259 8.52 -7.45 -16.02
CA ASP A 259 7.76 -7.42 -17.28
C ASP A 259 7.02 -6.09 -17.48
N ILE A 260 6.40 -5.55 -16.43
CA ILE A 260 5.74 -4.24 -16.45
C ILE A 260 6.73 -3.11 -16.73
N ILE A 261 7.89 -3.10 -16.07
CA ILE A 261 8.96 -2.13 -16.35
C ILE A 261 9.41 -2.24 -17.82
N THR A 262 9.55 -3.46 -18.34
CA THR A 262 9.92 -3.68 -19.75
C THR A 262 8.84 -3.16 -20.71
N THR A 263 7.57 -3.39 -20.37
CA THR A 263 6.41 -2.90 -21.14
C THR A 263 6.38 -1.38 -21.17
N ILE A 264 6.53 -0.72 -20.02
CA ILE A 264 6.58 0.75 -19.88
C ILE A 264 7.71 1.33 -20.74
N GLN A 265 8.90 0.75 -20.70
CA GLN A 265 10.05 1.21 -21.49
C GLN A 265 9.85 1.13 -23.01
N SER A 266 8.85 0.37 -23.47
CA SER A 266 8.53 0.26 -24.89
C SER A 266 7.51 1.29 -25.39
N VAL A 267 6.90 2.06 -24.47
CA VAL A 267 5.96 3.14 -24.81
C VAL A 267 6.72 4.36 -25.34
N SER A 268 6.22 4.96 -26.42
CA SER A 268 6.88 6.10 -27.04
C SER A 268 6.64 7.41 -26.31
N GLN A 269 7.60 8.33 -26.40
CA GLN A 269 7.45 9.72 -25.91
C GLN A 269 6.35 10.51 -26.63
N SER A 270 5.78 9.97 -27.73
CA SER A 270 4.66 10.60 -28.43
C SER A 270 3.30 10.03 -28.02
N PHE A 271 3.26 9.15 -27.02
CA PHE A 271 2.03 8.58 -26.49
C PHE A 271 1.12 9.70 -25.96
N ASN A 272 -0.11 9.69 -26.43
CA ASN A 272 -1.20 10.55 -25.97
C ASN A 272 -2.51 9.85 -26.31
N TYR A 273 -3.35 9.60 -25.31
CA TYR A 273 -4.61 8.89 -25.47
C TYR A 273 -5.68 9.45 -24.55
N VAL A 274 -6.80 9.87 -25.13
CA VAL A 274 -7.97 10.34 -24.37
C VAL A 274 -8.96 9.19 -24.21
N TRP A 275 -9.35 8.89 -22.98
CA TRP A 275 -10.29 7.83 -22.65
C TRP A 275 -11.29 8.28 -21.58
N THR A 276 -12.28 7.43 -21.31
CA THR A 276 -13.29 7.69 -20.28
C THR A 276 -13.06 6.75 -19.11
N GLU A 277 -12.80 7.31 -17.94
CA GLU A 277 -12.60 6.52 -16.73
C GLU A 277 -13.87 5.75 -16.36
N PRO A 278 -13.76 4.46 -15.96
CA PRO A 278 -14.93 3.66 -15.61
C PRO A 278 -15.58 4.10 -14.29
N TRP A 279 -14.83 4.76 -13.41
CA TRP A 279 -15.24 5.01 -12.03
C TRP A 279 -16.20 6.20 -11.90
N ASP A 280 -15.91 7.31 -12.60
CA ASP A 280 -16.73 8.52 -12.55
C ASP A 280 -17.24 8.97 -13.94
N GLY A 281 -16.81 8.30 -15.01
CA GLY A 281 -17.20 8.62 -16.38
C GLY A 281 -16.58 9.91 -16.91
N THR A 282 -15.56 10.46 -16.24
CA THR A 282 -14.82 11.62 -16.74
C THR A 282 -13.93 11.24 -17.90
N SER A 283 -13.67 12.22 -18.77
CA SER A 283 -12.73 12.04 -19.87
C SER A 283 -11.37 12.53 -19.40
N VAL A 284 -10.39 11.65 -19.43
CA VAL A 284 -9.01 11.94 -19.06
C VAL A 284 -8.09 11.65 -20.24
N GLU A 285 -6.99 12.38 -20.29
CA GLU A 285 -5.86 12.23 -21.19
C GLU A 285 -4.79 11.44 -20.45
N SER A 286 -4.20 10.47 -21.14
CA SER A 286 -3.02 9.78 -20.66
C SER A 286 -1.87 9.92 -21.65
N ASP A 287 -0.70 10.27 -21.16
CA ASP A 287 0.46 10.59 -21.97
C ASP A 287 1.76 9.99 -21.40
N PHE A 288 2.90 10.45 -21.90
CA PHE A 288 4.20 9.91 -21.49
C PHE A 288 4.61 10.31 -20.05
N GLY A 289 4.06 11.38 -19.49
CA GLY A 289 4.21 11.75 -18.09
C GLY A 289 3.66 10.66 -17.17
N ASP A 290 2.43 10.19 -17.43
CA ASP A 290 1.83 9.08 -16.67
C ASP A 290 2.68 7.81 -16.74
N ILE A 291 3.21 7.50 -17.92
CA ILE A 291 4.09 6.34 -18.14
C ILE A 291 5.32 6.41 -17.24
N LEU A 292 5.92 7.58 -17.09
CA LEU A 292 7.07 7.78 -16.21
C LEU A 292 6.69 7.63 -14.73
N VAL A 293 5.50 8.09 -14.31
CA VAL A 293 5.00 7.84 -12.95
C VAL A 293 4.80 6.34 -12.71
N PHE A 294 4.16 5.62 -13.63
CA PHE A 294 4.01 4.17 -13.51
C PHE A 294 5.37 3.43 -13.50
N SER A 295 6.36 3.93 -14.24
CA SER A 295 7.73 3.39 -14.20
C SER A 295 8.36 3.58 -12.82
N ALA A 296 8.21 4.76 -12.23
CA ALA A 296 8.67 5.05 -10.88
C ALA A 296 7.98 4.15 -9.84
N LEU A 297 6.66 3.98 -9.93
CA LEU A 297 5.87 3.11 -9.05
C LEU A 297 6.30 1.63 -9.17
N ALA A 298 6.46 1.11 -10.39
CA ALA A 298 6.88 -0.27 -10.62
C ALA A 298 8.29 -0.55 -10.09
N LYS A 299 9.24 0.39 -10.29
CA LYS A 299 10.61 0.30 -9.75
C LYS A 299 10.63 0.42 -8.23
N GLY A 300 9.90 1.37 -7.65
CA GLY A 300 9.77 1.52 -6.20
C GLY A 300 9.15 0.29 -5.56
N GLY A 301 8.16 -0.30 -6.23
CA GLY A 301 7.61 -1.59 -5.87
C GLY A 301 8.65 -2.71 -5.87
N LEU A 302 9.34 -2.90 -6.99
CA LEU A 302 10.37 -3.94 -7.07
C LEU A 302 11.47 -3.77 -6.01
N ALA A 303 11.81 -2.52 -5.66
CA ALA A 303 12.69 -2.24 -4.53
C ALA A 303 12.11 -2.69 -3.19
N LEU A 304 10.82 -2.44 -2.91
CA LEU A 304 10.15 -2.91 -1.70
C LEU A 304 10.15 -4.44 -1.59
N LEU A 305 9.86 -5.17 -2.68
CA LEU A 305 9.94 -6.63 -2.68
C LEU A 305 11.35 -7.15 -2.40
N LEU A 306 12.36 -6.52 -3.00
CA LEU A 306 13.76 -6.87 -2.77
C LEU A 306 14.20 -6.54 -1.34
N MET A 307 13.73 -5.42 -0.77
CA MET A 307 13.97 -5.10 0.64
C MET A 307 13.32 -6.13 1.55
N GLN A 308 12.07 -6.51 1.30
CA GLN A 308 11.38 -7.55 2.06
C GLN A 308 12.11 -8.90 1.98
N ASP A 309 12.49 -9.37 0.79
CA ASP A 309 13.22 -10.64 0.58
C ASP A 309 14.65 -10.60 1.16
N ALA A 310 15.18 -9.42 1.49
CA ALA A 310 16.46 -9.32 2.18
C ALA A 310 16.38 -9.74 3.66
N TYR A 311 15.19 -9.82 4.24
CA TYR A 311 14.95 -10.16 5.64
C TYR A 311 14.20 -11.49 5.77
N ASP A 312 14.47 -12.24 6.84
CA ASP A 312 13.64 -13.38 7.22
C ASP A 312 12.35 -12.85 7.88
N LEU A 313 11.23 -12.97 7.17
CA LEU A 313 9.91 -12.61 7.70
C LEU A 313 9.02 -13.85 7.85
N ASP A 314 9.63 -15.03 8.02
CA ASP A 314 8.87 -16.26 8.20
C ASP A 314 8.20 -16.28 9.58
N ALA A 315 6.89 -16.51 9.55
CA ALA A 315 6.03 -16.68 10.70
C ALA A 315 4.81 -17.48 10.28
N ASP A 316 4.25 -18.24 11.22
CA ASP A 316 2.97 -18.94 11.03
C ASP A 316 1.82 -17.94 11.21
N ILE A 317 1.36 -17.35 10.10
CA ILE A 317 0.47 -16.18 10.12
C ILE A 317 -0.88 -16.53 10.74
N ASP A 318 -1.49 -17.66 10.39
CA ASP A 318 -2.78 -18.04 10.97
C ASP A 318 -2.64 -18.40 12.44
N PHE A 319 -1.55 -19.04 12.85
CA PHE A 319 -1.31 -19.29 14.26
C PHE A 319 -1.19 -17.99 15.04
N GLU A 320 -0.43 -17.00 14.57
CA GLU A 320 -0.29 -15.73 15.28
C GLU A 320 -1.61 -14.94 15.29
N ALA A 321 -2.28 -14.79 14.14
CA ALA A 321 -3.55 -14.06 14.05
C ALA A 321 -4.67 -14.70 14.89
N ASN A 322 -4.78 -16.03 14.89
CA ASN A 322 -5.81 -16.74 15.65
C ASN A 322 -5.54 -16.81 17.16
N ASN A 323 -4.34 -16.42 17.61
CA ASN A 323 -3.93 -16.49 19.02
C ASN A 323 -3.46 -15.13 19.58
N GLU A 324 -3.70 -14.02 18.88
CA GLU A 324 -3.25 -12.67 19.23
C GLU A 324 -3.58 -12.28 20.68
N GLU A 325 -4.79 -12.58 21.17
CA GLU A 325 -5.18 -12.27 22.56
C GLU A 325 -4.43 -13.07 23.64
N SER A 326 -3.74 -14.15 23.25
CA SER A 326 -3.16 -15.13 24.18
C SER A 326 -1.64 -15.27 24.07
N ARG A 327 -1.04 -14.68 23.04
CA ARG A 327 0.40 -14.72 22.78
C ARG A 327 0.98 -13.33 22.98
N THR A 328 2.13 -13.29 23.63
CA THR A 328 2.87 -12.05 23.80
C THR A 328 3.87 -11.84 22.66
N LYS A 329 4.30 -10.60 22.42
CA LYS A 329 5.41 -10.29 21.49
C LYS A 329 6.68 -11.05 21.86
N GLN A 330 6.93 -11.25 23.16
CA GLN A 330 8.03 -12.09 23.63
C GLN A 330 7.89 -13.55 23.17
N ASP A 331 6.69 -14.14 23.25
CA ASP A 331 6.45 -15.51 22.78
C ASP A 331 6.68 -15.61 21.28
N PHE A 332 6.14 -14.68 20.49
CA PHE A 332 6.36 -14.61 19.04
C PHE A 332 7.85 -14.58 18.69
N LEU A 333 8.62 -13.68 19.30
CA LEU A 333 10.04 -13.52 19.02
C LEU A 333 10.90 -14.70 19.51
N ASN A 334 10.44 -15.43 20.53
CA ASN A 334 11.11 -16.64 20.99
C ASN A 334 10.86 -17.82 20.05
N ASP A 335 9.64 -17.94 19.53
CA ASP A 335 9.25 -19.00 18.60
C ASP A 335 9.83 -18.75 17.19
N ASN A 336 10.04 -17.48 16.82
CA ASN A 336 10.60 -17.05 15.53
C ASN A 336 11.94 -16.32 15.71
N PRO A 337 13.03 -17.01 16.13
CA PRO A 337 14.28 -16.36 16.51
C PRO A 337 14.99 -15.62 15.36
N ASN A 338 14.69 -16.00 14.11
CA ASN A 338 15.27 -15.39 12.93
C ASN A 338 14.41 -14.25 12.36
N PHE A 339 13.19 -14.03 12.84
CA PHE A 339 12.32 -12.99 12.30
C PHE A 339 13.00 -11.62 12.37
N GLY A 340 13.04 -10.91 11.24
CA GLY A 340 13.74 -9.63 11.05
C GLY A 340 15.27 -9.75 10.88
N THR A 341 15.84 -10.96 10.80
CA THR A 341 17.27 -11.12 10.52
C THR A 341 17.58 -10.86 9.06
N LEU A 342 18.72 -10.23 8.79
CA LEU A 342 19.19 -9.94 7.44
C LEU A 342 19.76 -11.22 6.79
N THR A 343 19.15 -11.68 5.70
CA THR A 343 19.50 -12.93 5.01
C THR A 343 20.17 -12.69 3.65
N ASN A 344 19.84 -11.60 2.96
CA ASN A 344 20.34 -11.32 1.61
C ASN A 344 20.66 -9.83 1.38
N THR A 345 21.89 -9.44 1.71
CA THR A 345 22.40 -8.07 1.50
C THR A 345 22.49 -7.66 0.02
N GLY A 346 22.59 -8.65 -0.89
CA GLY A 346 22.63 -8.39 -2.33
C GLY A 346 21.33 -7.79 -2.84
N ASN A 347 20.20 -8.21 -2.27
CA ASN A 347 18.90 -7.65 -2.62
C ASN A 347 18.75 -6.20 -2.17
N LEU A 348 19.26 -5.82 -0.99
CA LEU A 348 19.24 -4.42 -0.54
C LEU A 348 19.99 -3.50 -1.51
N ASN A 349 21.20 -3.90 -1.93
CA ASN A 349 21.93 -3.10 -2.92
C ASN A 349 21.18 -3.01 -4.27
N THR A 350 20.44 -4.06 -4.65
CA THR A 350 19.63 -4.04 -5.88
C THR A 350 18.40 -3.14 -5.70
N ALA A 351 17.72 -3.22 -4.56
CA ALA A 351 16.59 -2.35 -4.20
C ALA A 351 16.97 -0.88 -4.23
N ARG A 352 18.15 -0.52 -3.68
CA ARG A 352 18.69 0.84 -3.75
C ARG A 352 18.77 1.38 -5.17
N ASN A 353 19.27 0.56 -6.11
CA ASN A 353 19.39 0.99 -7.51
C ASN A 353 18.01 1.20 -8.14
N TYR A 354 17.04 0.34 -7.83
CA TYR A 354 15.66 0.53 -8.29
C TYR A 354 14.99 1.77 -7.68
N LEU A 355 15.26 2.12 -6.42
CA LEU A 355 14.81 3.38 -5.82
C LEU A 355 15.42 4.60 -6.51
N ASP A 356 16.74 4.58 -6.79
CA ASP A 356 17.40 5.65 -7.52
C ASP A 356 16.84 5.80 -8.95
N ASP A 357 16.69 4.69 -9.66
CA ASP A 357 16.10 4.65 -11.00
C ASP A 357 14.63 5.06 -11.01
N GLY A 358 13.87 4.74 -9.96
CA GLY A 358 12.47 5.14 -9.81
C GLY A 358 12.33 6.64 -9.51
N ALA A 359 13.19 7.18 -8.64
CA ALA A 359 13.24 8.61 -8.36
C ALA A 359 13.67 9.42 -9.60
N ASN A 360 14.56 8.88 -10.45
CA ASN A 360 14.90 9.48 -11.74
C ASN A 360 13.69 9.54 -12.69
N ASP A 361 12.88 8.49 -12.73
CA ASP A 361 11.67 8.48 -13.58
C ASP A 361 10.60 9.43 -13.03
N LEU A 362 10.44 9.53 -11.71
CA LEU A 362 9.49 10.48 -11.09
C LEU A 362 9.91 11.94 -11.31
N ASP A 363 11.19 12.29 -11.16
CA ASP A 363 11.69 13.63 -11.52
C ASP A 363 11.45 13.93 -13.01
N ALA A 364 11.66 12.94 -13.89
CA ALA A 364 11.38 13.08 -15.31
C ALA A 364 9.88 13.25 -15.61
N ALA A 365 9.00 12.58 -14.85
CA ALA A 365 7.56 12.72 -14.96
C ALA A 365 7.11 14.14 -14.57
N ILE A 366 7.58 14.65 -13.42
CA ILE A 366 7.30 16.02 -12.97
C ILE A 366 7.76 17.03 -14.01
N ALA A 367 8.98 16.85 -14.55
CA ALA A 367 9.50 17.73 -15.59
C ALA A 367 8.75 17.65 -16.92
N TRP A 368 8.10 16.51 -17.21
CA TRP A 368 7.26 16.32 -18.38
C TRP A 368 5.94 17.09 -18.22
N MET A 369 5.23 16.85 -17.11
CA MET A 369 3.96 17.51 -16.77
C MET A 369 4.12 19.03 -16.66
N ASP A 370 5.18 19.54 -16.00
CA ASP A 370 5.46 20.98 -15.92
C ASP A 370 5.74 21.63 -17.31
N ALA A 371 6.21 20.84 -18.27
CA ALA A 371 6.52 21.33 -19.62
C ALA A 371 5.32 21.32 -20.58
N GLU A 372 4.20 20.74 -20.17
CA GLU A 372 2.98 20.68 -20.97
C GLU A 372 2.35 22.07 -21.15
N SER A 373 1.47 22.18 -22.15
CA SER A 373 0.92 23.47 -22.57
C SER A 373 -0.60 23.51 -22.69
N ASP A 374 -1.20 22.34 -22.56
CA ASP A 374 -2.61 22.03 -22.43
C ASP A 374 -3.06 22.10 -20.96
N ASN A 375 -4.23 21.55 -20.68
CA ASN A 375 -4.92 21.73 -19.42
C ASN A 375 -4.69 20.54 -18.50
N GLN A 376 -3.97 20.75 -17.40
CA GLN A 376 -3.64 19.68 -16.47
C GLN A 376 -4.86 19.07 -15.75
N ASP A 377 -6.01 19.76 -15.71
CA ASP A 377 -7.24 19.22 -15.10
C ASP A 377 -7.80 17.99 -15.85
N ASN A 378 -7.35 17.74 -17.08
CA ASN A 378 -7.79 16.58 -17.84
C ASN A 378 -6.74 15.47 -17.92
N ASP A 379 -5.61 15.58 -17.21
CA ASP A 379 -4.59 14.53 -17.22
C ASP A 379 -4.90 13.49 -16.15
N PHE A 380 -4.63 12.23 -16.49
CA PHE A 380 -4.87 11.09 -15.61
C PHE A 380 -4.05 11.22 -14.31
N ILE A 381 -2.77 11.59 -14.41
CA ILE A 381 -1.95 12.06 -13.30
C ILE A 381 -1.56 13.51 -13.57
N ASN A 382 -1.78 14.39 -12.60
CA ASN A 382 -1.47 15.81 -12.72
C ASN A 382 -0.78 16.34 -11.45
N LEU A 383 -0.18 17.52 -11.58
CA LEU A 383 0.45 18.26 -10.48
C LEU A 383 -0.56 19.09 -9.64
N GLY A 384 -1.86 18.96 -9.91
CA GLY A 384 -2.91 19.71 -9.25
C GLY A 384 -2.74 21.23 -9.41
N ASP A 385 -2.97 21.97 -8.31
CA ASP A 385 -2.81 23.42 -8.24
C ASP A 385 -1.36 23.86 -7.89
N ALA A 386 -0.39 22.95 -7.96
CA ALA A 386 0.99 23.24 -7.54
C ALA A 386 1.61 24.36 -8.37
N ASP A 387 2.22 25.34 -7.71
CA ASP A 387 2.94 26.40 -8.40
C ASP A 387 4.39 26.00 -8.74
N ALA A 388 5.08 26.85 -9.52
CA ALA A 388 6.44 26.56 -9.97
C ALA A 388 7.47 26.46 -8.82
N GLN A 389 7.18 27.06 -7.66
CA GLN A 389 8.02 26.92 -6.48
C GLN A 389 7.78 25.57 -5.81
N GLU A 390 6.52 25.18 -5.59
CA GLU A 390 6.15 23.87 -5.03
C GLU A 390 6.69 22.72 -5.89
N ILE A 391 6.58 22.82 -7.22
CA ILE A 391 7.15 21.84 -8.16
C ILE A 391 8.68 21.75 -8.02
N GLN A 392 9.37 22.88 -7.83
CA GLN A 392 10.82 22.87 -7.66
C GLN A 392 11.23 22.28 -6.30
N GLU A 393 10.47 22.56 -5.25
CA GLU A 393 10.67 21.98 -3.91
C GLU A 393 10.52 20.45 -3.95
N ASP A 394 9.48 19.91 -4.59
CA ASP A 394 9.30 18.45 -4.75
C ASP A 394 10.47 17.78 -5.49
N ARG A 395 11.04 18.46 -6.49
CA ARG A 395 12.20 17.95 -7.24
C ARG A 395 13.51 18.03 -6.46
N ASP A 396 13.64 19.05 -5.62
CA ASP A 396 14.77 19.18 -4.70
C ASP A 396 14.68 18.09 -3.61
N ASP A 397 13.49 17.79 -3.10
CA ASP A 397 13.23 16.67 -2.17
C ASP A 397 13.59 15.31 -2.77
N LEU A 398 13.20 15.04 -4.03
CA LEU A 398 13.62 13.83 -4.74
C LEU A 398 15.15 13.75 -4.89
N THR A 399 15.78 14.89 -5.16
CA THR A 399 17.25 14.96 -5.25
C THR A 399 17.90 14.65 -3.91
N THR A 400 17.37 15.18 -2.81
CA THR A 400 17.83 14.91 -1.45
C THR A 400 17.63 13.44 -1.09
N ALA A 401 16.44 12.88 -1.32
CA ALA A 401 16.14 11.46 -1.07
C ALA A 401 17.14 10.53 -1.79
N LYS A 402 17.48 10.83 -3.04
CA LYS A 402 18.51 10.08 -3.79
C LYS A 402 19.90 10.22 -3.18
N GLN A 403 20.27 11.40 -2.69
CA GLN A 403 21.55 11.57 -1.98
C GLN A 403 21.60 10.67 -0.74
N CYS A 404 20.50 10.61 0.03
CA CYS A 404 20.38 9.76 1.22
C CYS A 404 20.62 8.27 0.91
N LEU A 405 20.22 7.78 -0.26
CA LEU A 405 20.42 6.37 -0.66
C LEU A 405 21.90 5.98 -0.77
N PHE A 406 22.76 6.92 -1.15
CA PHE A 406 24.18 6.65 -1.44
C PHE A 406 25.16 7.23 -0.42
N GLY A 407 24.68 8.00 0.54
CA GLY A 407 25.48 8.52 1.65
C GLY A 407 24.67 9.44 2.55
N GLN A 408 25.39 10.20 3.36
CA GLN A 408 24.79 11.18 4.25
C GLN A 408 24.11 12.31 3.45
N CYS A 409 22.87 12.62 3.82
CA CYS A 409 22.08 13.73 3.31
C CYS A 409 21.48 14.53 4.49
N THR A 410 21.04 15.74 4.21
CA THR A 410 20.32 16.58 5.15
C THR A 410 18.89 16.73 4.64
N VAL A 411 17.92 16.36 5.46
CA VAL A 411 16.50 16.61 5.23
C VAL A 411 16.20 17.95 5.89
N ASP A 412 16.15 18.98 5.06
CA ASP A 412 15.87 20.38 5.43
C ASP A 412 14.41 20.49 5.88
N ASP A 413 14.17 21.11 7.03
CA ASP A 413 12.82 21.39 7.54
C ASP A 413 12.17 22.62 6.89
N ASN A 414 12.87 23.25 5.94
CA ASN A 414 12.53 24.47 5.21
C ASN A 414 12.45 25.73 6.07
N GLU A 415 12.88 25.71 7.33
CA GLU A 415 12.87 26.90 8.19
C GLU A 415 14.11 27.77 8.00
N THR A 416 15.29 27.16 7.78
CA THR A 416 16.56 27.91 7.75
C THR A 416 17.61 27.42 6.75
N VAL A 417 17.33 27.55 5.44
CA VAL A 417 18.25 27.20 4.33
C VAL A 417 19.75 27.38 4.64
N GLY A 418 20.44 26.26 4.88
CA GLY A 418 21.89 26.17 5.08
C GLY A 418 22.38 26.28 6.52
N ASP A 419 21.50 26.50 7.50
CA ASP A 419 21.70 25.99 8.85
C ASP A 419 21.31 24.51 8.86
N THR A 420 22.05 23.68 9.59
CA THR A 420 21.73 22.26 9.73
C THR A 420 21.70 21.84 11.19
N SER A 421 21.55 22.81 12.09
CA SER A 421 21.65 22.59 13.53
C SER A 421 20.39 22.00 14.15
N ASP A 422 19.29 22.09 13.41
CA ASP A 422 17.93 21.61 13.63
C ASP A 422 17.51 20.58 12.57
N ASP A 423 18.22 20.46 11.45
CA ASP A 423 17.87 19.46 10.44
C ASP A 423 17.99 18.00 10.90
N THR A 424 17.28 17.11 10.21
CA THR A 424 17.51 15.66 10.27
C THR A 424 18.58 15.25 9.27
N ILE A 425 19.58 14.50 9.72
CA ILE A 425 20.67 14.01 8.88
C ILE A 425 20.61 12.48 8.81
N LEU A 426 20.43 11.95 7.60
CA LEU A 426 20.25 10.52 7.32
C LEU A 426 21.39 9.97 6.46
N ASP A 427 21.73 8.70 6.65
CA ASP A 427 22.64 7.95 5.76
C ASP A 427 22.08 6.54 5.48
N PHE A 428 21.22 6.42 4.47
CA PHE A 428 20.67 5.11 4.06
C PHE A 428 21.69 4.23 3.36
N SER A 429 22.92 4.72 3.09
CA SER A 429 23.95 3.85 2.52
C SER A 429 24.26 2.68 3.44
N ASN A 430 24.18 2.86 4.77
CA ASN A 430 24.35 1.80 5.77
C ASN A 430 23.19 0.78 5.72
N PHE A 431 21.94 1.26 5.57
CA PHE A 431 20.77 0.40 5.38
C PHE A 431 20.88 -0.46 4.12
N PHE A 432 21.46 0.04 3.02
CA PHE A 432 21.58 -0.72 1.78
C PHE A 432 22.90 -1.47 1.62
N SER A 433 23.95 -1.08 2.36
CA SER A 433 25.28 -1.70 2.33
C SER A 433 26.11 -1.32 3.57
N PRO A 434 26.37 -2.25 4.52
CA PRO A 434 26.21 -3.70 4.40
C PRO A 434 24.77 -4.21 4.60
N GLY A 435 23.85 -3.35 5.03
CA GLY A 435 22.53 -3.74 5.48
C GLY A 435 22.45 -3.90 7.00
N ILE A 436 21.27 -3.66 7.54
CA ILE A 436 21.02 -3.64 8.98
C ILE A 436 20.36 -4.95 9.40
N ASN A 437 20.71 -5.48 10.57
CA ASN A 437 19.98 -6.60 11.13
C ASN A 437 18.88 -6.08 12.07
N LEU A 438 17.64 -5.97 11.58
CA LEU A 438 16.51 -5.43 12.34
C LEU A 438 16.29 -6.19 13.65
N ARG A 439 16.45 -7.52 13.63
CA ARG A 439 16.35 -8.36 14.83
C ARG A 439 17.35 -7.96 15.92
N ALA A 440 18.55 -7.52 15.54
CA ALA A 440 19.58 -7.09 16.48
C ALA A 440 19.33 -5.68 17.04
N LEU A 441 18.46 -4.88 16.40
CA LEU A 441 18.06 -3.55 16.85
C LEU A 441 16.87 -3.57 17.82
N LEU A 442 16.17 -4.70 17.95
CA LEU A 442 15.07 -4.80 18.90
C LEU A 442 15.59 -4.78 20.35
N PRO A 443 14.95 -4.02 21.26
CA PRO A 443 15.24 -4.11 22.68
C PRO A 443 14.86 -5.49 23.22
N THR A 444 15.21 -5.78 24.48
CA THR A 444 14.70 -6.98 25.14
C THR A 444 13.21 -6.83 25.37
N ILE A 445 12.38 -7.77 24.94
CA ILE A 445 10.92 -7.71 25.16
C ILE A 445 10.53 -8.71 26.26
N ALA A 446 9.74 -8.25 27.24
CA ALA A 446 9.18 -9.07 28.31
C ALA A 446 7.65 -8.98 28.28
N GLY A 447 6.97 -10.08 27.97
CA GLY A 447 5.56 -10.03 27.59
C GLY A 447 5.39 -9.21 26.32
N ASP A 448 4.61 -8.13 26.40
CA ASP A 448 4.35 -7.21 25.29
C ASP A 448 5.13 -5.89 25.39
N ASP A 449 5.86 -5.73 26.49
CA ASP A 449 6.54 -4.50 26.84
C ASP A 449 8.03 -4.59 26.42
N PRO A 450 8.54 -3.59 25.68
CA PRO A 450 9.97 -3.42 25.55
C PRO A 450 10.55 -3.11 26.94
N THR A 451 11.68 -3.73 27.25
CA THR A 451 12.43 -3.47 28.47
C THR A 451 13.82 -3.01 28.08
N GLY A 452 14.21 -1.84 28.56
CA GLY A 452 15.49 -1.22 28.24
C GLY A 452 15.44 -0.27 27.04
N PHE A 453 16.64 -0.01 26.54
CA PHE A 453 16.94 0.91 25.47
C PHE A 453 17.07 0.17 24.13
N LEU A 454 16.97 0.91 23.02
CA LEU A 454 17.47 0.44 21.74
C LEU A 454 18.95 0.05 21.90
N PRO A 455 19.36 -1.17 21.50
CA PRO A 455 20.76 -1.56 21.55
C PRO A 455 21.67 -0.62 20.75
N ASP A 456 21.13 -0.04 19.68
CA ASP A 456 21.78 0.97 18.87
C ASP A 456 20.76 2.03 18.41
N PRO A 457 20.73 3.22 19.05
CA PRO A 457 19.81 4.28 18.69
C PRO A 457 20.18 5.00 17.39
N TYR A 458 21.39 4.75 16.83
CA TYR A 458 21.79 5.30 15.53
C TYR A 458 21.32 4.44 14.36
N MET A 459 20.70 3.28 14.62
CA MET A 459 20.29 2.29 13.62
C MET A 459 21.43 1.97 12.63
N ASP A 460 22.56 1.51 13.15
CA ASP A 460 23.80 1.24 12.39
C ASP A 460 24.29 2.43 11.55
N GLY A 461 24.06 3.64 12.07
CA GLY A 461 24.45 4.90 11.42
C GLY A 461 23.50 5.39 10.34
N VAL A 462 22.27 4.86 10.25
CA VAL A 462 21.21 5.47 9.41
C VAL A 462 20.83 6.84 9.95
N PHE A 463 20.71 6.97 11.27
CA PHE A 463 20.53 8.27 11.90
C PHE A 463 21.88 8.85 12.27
N VAL A 464 22.22 9.97 11.63
CA VAL A 464 23.40 10.76 11.98
C VAL A 464 23.01 11.90 12.92
N GLN A 465 21.86 12.51 12.68
CA GLN A 465 21.23 13.55 13.49
C GLN A 465 19.71 13.44 13.32
N LEU A 466 18.95 13.63 14.40
CA LEU A 466 17.49 13.63 14.37
C LEU A 466 17.01 14.98 14.85
N ASP A 467 16.48 15.81 13.95
CA ASP A 467 15.95 17.14 14.31
C ASP A 467 16.94 18.03 15.08
N GLY A 468 18.22 18.00 14.69
CA GLY A 468 19.30 18.69 15.44
C GLY A 468 19.86 17.94 16.64
N TRP A 469 19.20 16.86 17.08
CA TRP A 469 19.59 16.09 18.25
C TRP A 469 20.51 14.92 17.91
N ASP A 470 21.32 14.53 18.89
CA ASP A 470 22.10 13.29 18.82
C ASP A 470 21.13 12.10 18.90
N PRO A 471 21.18 11.11 17.98
CA PRO A 471 20.27 9.97 18.00
C PRO A 471 20.25 9.19 19.31
N SER A 472 21.30 9.25 20.14
CA SER A 472 21.30 8.65 21.48
C SER A 472 20.19 9.17 22.41
N GLU A 473 19.60 10.34 22.11
CA GLU A 473 18.43 10.87 22.80
C GLU A 473 17.18 9.98 22.61
N LEU A 474 17.13 9.13 21.57
CA LEU A 474 16.09 8.08 21.42
C LEU A 474 16.11 7.08 22.58
N ASN A 475 17.23 6.99 23.29
CA ASN A 475 17.40 6.15 24.48
C ASN A 475 17.37 6.96 25.78
N ASN A 476 16.77 8.15 25.77
CA ASN A 476 16.50 8.82 27.03
C ASN A 476 15.44 8.05 27.83
N ASP A 477 15.70 7.92 29.13
CA ASP A 477 14.79 7.39 30.16
C ASP A 477 14.85 8.42 31.28
N ARG A 478 14.09 9.51 31.12
CA ARG A 478 14.16 10.65 32.03
C ARG A 478 13.44 10.37 33.34
N ASP A 479 12.44 9.48 33.32
CA ASP A 479 11.72 9.09 34.53
C ASP A 479 12.45 8.01 35.37
N GLY A 480 13.44 7.34 34.76
CA GLY A 480 14.33 6.37 35.36
C GLY A 480 13.70 4.99 35.57
N ASN A 481 12.63 4.66 34.83
CA ASN A 481 11.91 3.41 34.97
C ASN A 481 12.56 2.22 34.24
N GLY A 482 13.59 2.49 33.42
CA GLY A 482 14.36 1.50 32.68
C GLY A 482 13.84 1.20 31.28
N THR A 483 12.89 1.98 30.76
CA THR A 483 12.38 1.95 29.40
C THR A 483 12.68 3.30 28.76
N ALA A 484 13.06 3.32 27.47
CA ALA A 484 13.26 4.60 26.79
C ALA A 484 11.92 5.34 26.69
N ASP A 485 11.90 6.64 27.01
CA ASP A 485 10.71 7.51 27.02
C ASP A 485 9.95 7.45 25.67
N ILE A 486 10.65 7.20 24.55
CA ILE A 486 10.04 7.06 23.22
C ILE A 486 9.10 5.85 23.09
N PHE A 487 9.25 4.83 23.93
CA PHE A 487 8.37 3.66 23.96
C PHE A 487 7.20 3.83 24.93
N GLU A 488 7.13 4.95 25.64
CA GLU A 488 6.14 5.18 26.67
C GLU A 488 5.09 6.16 26.17
N GLU A 489 3.86 5.67 26.02
CA GLU A 489 2.75 6.53 25.63
C GLU A 489 2.45 7.55 26.72
N GLY A 490 2.39 8.84 26.35
CA GLY A 490 1.85 9.90 27.20
C GLY A 490 2.84 10.79 27.94
N ILE A 491 4.16 10.62 27.74
CA ILE A 491 5.14 11.52 28.34
C ILE A 491 5.37 12.74 27.42
N TYR A 492 4.58 13.79 27.61
CA TYR A 492 4.81 15.10 26.98
C TYR A 492 5.60 16.00 27.92
N TYR A 493 6.87 16.25 27.60
CA TYR A 493 7.66 17.22 28.37
C TYR A 493 7.34 18.64 27.94
N VAL A 494 6.52 19.34 28.72
CA VAL A 494 6.36 20.79 28.59
C VAL A 494 7.44 21.51 29.40
N TYR A 495 8.45 22.04 28.74
CA TYR A 495 9.47 22.88 29.39
C TYR A 495 9.07 24.36 29.37
N GLY A 496 8.42 24.83 30.43
CA GLY A 496 8.15 26.25 30.65
C GLY A 496 9.40 27.02 31.08
N GLY A 497 10.01 27.76 30.15
CA GLY A 497 11.19 28.60 30.41
C GLY A 497 10.90 29.78 31.36
N ILE A 498 11.63 29.85 32.47
CA ILE A 498 11.92 31.10 33.17
C ILE A 498 13.09 31.77 32.45
N ASP A 499 12.96 33.06 32.14
CA ASP A 499 14.06 33.92 31.67
C ASP A 499 15.31 33.74 32.55
N VAL A 500 16.27 32.96 32.06
CA VAL A 500 17.53 32.57 32.74
C VAL A 500 18.65 33.60 32.56
N THR A 501 18.35 34.81 32.07
CA THR A 501 19.39 35.84 31.89
C THR A 501 20.00 36.34 33.21
N GLY A 502 19.44 35.98 34.37
CA GLY A 502 19.90 36.43 35.69
C GLY A 502 20.46 35.37 36.65
N ASP A 503 20.40 34.07 36.36
CA ASP A 503 20.84 33.02 37.31
C ASP A 503 22.30 32.58 37.07
N THR A 504 23.09 32.56 38.15
CA THR A 504 24.54 32.24 38.16
C THR A 504 24.85 30.84 38.71
N SER A 505 23.84 29.98 38.86
CA SER A 505 24.01 28.58 39.27
C SER A 505 24.92 27.78 38.30
N PRO A 506 25.84 26.93 38.80
CA PRO A 506 26.82 26.19 37.98
C PRO A 506 26.30 24.90 37.34
N ASN A 507 25.01 24.58 37.44
CA ASN A 507 24.43 23.43 36.74
C ASN A 507 23.69 23.93 35.49
N LYS A 508 24.40 23.99 34.35
CA LYS A 508 23.82 24.26 33.03
C LYS A 508 24.03 23.04 32.16
N GLU A 509 22.95 22.33 31.86
CA GLU A 509 22.81 21.59 30.60
C GLU A 509 21.81 22.38 29.74
N ASN A 510 22.05 22.41 28.43
CA ASN A 510 21.43 23.35 27.50
C ASN A 510 19.91 23.12 27.42
N ILE A 511 19.16 24.22 27.46
CA ILE A 511 17.70 24.26 27.31
C ILE A 511 17.43 24.31 25.79
N GLY A 512 16.90 23.21 25.24
CA GLY A 512 16.49 23.10 23.84
C GLY A 512 15.10 23.71 23.61
N HIS A 513 14.94 24.38 22.47
CA HIS A 513 13.71 25.00 22.00
C HIS A 513 12.92 23.99 21.16
N ASP A 514 11.78 23.53 21.66
CA ASP A 514 10.66 23.05 20.82
C ASP A 514 9.35 23.51 21.51
N PRO A 515 8.65 24.51 20.96
CA PRO A 515 7.41 25.04 21.53
C PRO A 515 6.12 24.43 20.96
N GLU A 516 6.15 23.40 20.10
CA GLU A 516 5.01 23.15 19.18
C GLU A 516 3.90 22.21 19.69
N ALA A 517 4.13 21.36 20.70
CA ALA A 517 3.04 20.53 21.23
C ALA A 517 2.05 21.30 22.12
N PHE A 518 2.52 22.35 22.79
CA PHE A 518 1.71 23.24 23.62
C PHE A 518 2.31 24.64 23.64
N GLY A 519 1.60 25.62 23.10
CA GLY A 519 2.03 27.01 23.16
C GLY A 519 1.83 27.58 24.56
N PHE A 520 2.87 27.57 25.40
CA PHE A 520 2.87 28.28 26.68
C PHE A 520 3.42 29.68 26.50
N ILE A 521 2.53 30.68 26.46
CA ILE A 521 2.95 32.09 26.45
C ILE A 521 2.92 32.61 27.89
N LEU A 522 4.09 32.87 28.46
CA LEU A 522 4.19 33.68 29.67
C LEU A 522 3.83 35.13 29.32
N LEU A 523 2.65 35.58 29.74
CA LEU A 523 2.19 36.96 29.49
C LEU A 523 2.93 37.99 30.37
N GLY A 524 3.75 37.52 31.30
CA GLY A 524 4.60 38.30 32.19
C GLY A 524 4.20 38.20 33.66
N ALA A 525 5.06 38.73 34.53
CA ALA A 525 4.74 38.95 35.94
C ALA A 525 4.08 40.32 36.10
N ALA A 526 2.79 40.37 36.45
CA ALA A 526 2.12 41.65 36.66
C ALA A 526 2.39 42.16 38.08
N HIS A 527 3.04 43.32 38.20
CA HIS A 527 2.92 44.14 39.40
C HIS A 527 1.70 45.06 39.23
N THR A 528 0.73 44.86 40.11
CA THR A 528 -0.52 45.64 40.25
C THR A 528 -0.43 47.10 39.76
N TYR A 529 -1.25 47.46 38.78
CA TYR A 529 -1.71 48.83 38.61
C TYR A 529 -3.21 48.90 38.24
N ASP A 530 -3.94 49.56 39.16
CA ASP A 530 -5.30 50.10 39.09
C ASP A 530 -6.52 49.16 39.11
N GLY A 531 -7.13 49.02 40.30
CA GLY A 531 -8.43 49.67 40.46
C GLY A 531 -9.60 48.88 41.02
N THR A 532 -9.77 47.58 40.72
CA THR A 532 -11.05 46.92 41.07
C THR A 532 -11.01 45.49 41.59
N ILE A 533 -9.89 44.76 41.49
CA ILE A 533 -9.73 43.47 42.17
C ILE A 533 -8.29 43.37 42.70
N SER A 534 -8.14 43.16 44.00
CA SER A 534 -6.85 43.12 44.70
C SER A 534 -6.49 41.68 45.04
N PHE A 535 -5.50 41.11 44.34
CA PHE A 535 -4.85 39.86 44.74
C PHE A 535 -3.47 40.18 45.35
N PRO A 536 -3.19 39.80 46.61
CA PRO A 536 -1.92 40.12 47.27
C PRO A 536 -0.81 39.11 46.87
N GLY A 537 -0.03 39.41 45.82
CA GLY A 537 1.13 38.59 45.44
C GLY A 537 1.72 38.99 44.07
N ALA A 538 2.98 38.64 43.80
CA ALA A 538 3.48 38.59 42.43
C ALA A 538 2.94 37.31 41.82
N TYR A 539 2.13 37.40 40.77
CA TYR A 539 1.59 36.24 40.06
C TYR A 539 2.18 36.18 38.66
N ASN A 540 2.47 34.96 38.22
CA ASN A 540 2.79 34.67 36.84
C ASN A 540 1.49 34.31 36.11
N TYR A 541 1.32 34.86 34.91
CA TYR A 541 0.18 34.59 34.04
C TYR A 541 0.65 33.71 32.88
N TYR A 542 0.04 32.54 32.74
CA TYR A 542 0.32 31.58 31.69
C TYR A 542 -0.89 31.54 30.76
N LEU A 543 -0.67 31.78 29.47
CA LEU A 543 -1.67 31.51 28.44
C LEU A 543 -1.29 30.18 27.79
N VAL A 544 -2.17 29.19 27.89
CA VAL A 544 -1.97 27.87 27.31
C VAL A 544 -2.89 27.75 26.11
N ARG A 545 -2.28 27.60 24.93
CA ARG A 545 -2.98 27.31 23.67
C ARG A 545 -2.85 25.82 23.40
N SER A 546 -3.97 25.10 23.31
CA SER A 546 -4.00 23.76 22.71
C SER A 546 -4.28 23.92 21.22
N LEU A 547 -3.65 23.10 20.38
CA LEU A 547 -4.01 22.98 18.96
C LEU A 547 -5.38 22.31 18.75
N TRP A 548 -5.91 21.63 19.79
CA TRP A 548 -7.20 20.94 19.75
C TRP A 548 -7.91 21.07 21.10
N PHE A 549 -8.86 22.01 21.19
CA PHE A 549 -9.96 21.93 22.16
C PHE A 549 -11.24 21.70 21.35
N ASP A 550 -11.57 20.46 21.00
CA ASP A 550 -12.92 20.21 20.48
C ASP A 550 -13.89 20.22 21.67
N LEU A 551 -14.52 21.38 21.89
CA LEU A 551 -15.50 21.59 22.94
C LEU A 551 -16.90 21.03 22.59
N HIS A 552 -17.05 20.39 21.43
CA HIS A 552 -18.33 19.90 20.92
C HIS A 552 -18.34 18.46 20.40
N GLY A 553 -17.24 17.72 20.50
CA GLY A 553 -17.17 16.30 20.20
C GLY A 553 -16.01 15.64 20.94
N THR A 554 -16.24 14.44 21.47
CA THR A 554 -15.23 13.47 21.93
C THR A 554 -14.00 13.50 21.00
N ASP A 555 -12.75 13.72 21.42
CA ASP A 555 -12.04 13.36 22.63
C ASP A 555 -10.79 14.25 22.83
N TYR A 556 -10.43 14.50 24.10
CA TYR A 556 -9.11 14.76 24.73
C TYR A 556 -9.41 15.49 26.06
N LEU A 557 -9.35 14.76 27.18
CA LEU A 557 -9.54 15.34 28.52
C LEU A 557 -8.19 15.54 29.19
N ILE A 558 -7.79 16.80 29.39
CA ILE A 558 -6.78 17.14 30.40
C ILE A 558 -7.41 16.82 31.76
N ASP A 559 -6.99 15.74 32.41
CA ASP A 559 -7.54 15.33 33.71
C ASP A 559 -7.04 16.25 34.82
N SER A 560 -5.73 16.53 34.83
CA SER A 560 -5.14 17.42 35.82
C SER A 560 -3.93 18.20 35.34
N ILE A 561 -3.86 19.46 35.75
CA ILE A 561 -2.64 20.29 35.64
C ILE A 561 -2.08 20.49 37.04
N TYR A 562 -0.83 20.10 37.26
CA TYR A 562 -0.11 20.26 38.51
C TYR A 562 0.89 21.41 38.43
N PHE A 563 0.97 22.19 39.51
CA PHE A 563 1.96 23.26 39.64
C PHE A 563 3.01 22.88 40.68
N GLN A 564 4.28 22.89 40.28
CA GLN A 564 5.39 22.59 41.17
C GLN A 564 5.91 23.88 41.82
N GLY A 565 5.89 23.93 43.15
CA GLY A 565 6.50 25.02 43.90
C GLY A 565 8.01 24.81 44.09
N GLY A 566 8.76 25.87 44.42
CA GLY A 566 10.23 25.87 44.56
C GLY A 566 10.87 24.94 45.61
N ALA A 567 10.14 23.97 46.16
CA ALA A 567 10.67 22.89 47.01
C ALA A 567 10.41 21.48 46.43
N GLY A 568 9.96 21.37 45.18
CA GLY A 568 9.65 20.09 44.51
C GLY A 568 8.32 19.45 44.94
N ALA A 569 7.50 20.17 45.73
CA ALA A 569 6.18 19.70 46.13
C ALA A 569 5.10 20.30 45.21
N PHE A 570 4.20 19.44 44.72
CA PHE A 570 2.98 19.86 44.02
C PHE A 570 2.10 20.64 44.97
N CYS A 571 1.82 21.90 44.64
CA CYS A 571 1.08 22.80 45.52
C CYS A 571 -0.43 22.84 45.21
N CYS A 572 -0.83 22.41 44.02
CA CYS A 572 -2.23 22.39 43.59
C CYS A 572 -2.43 21.55 42.32
N SER A 573 -3.63 21.00 42.16
CA SER A 573 -4.11 20.37 40.93
C SER A 573 -5.36 21.10 40.42
N LEU A 574 -5.39 21.37 39.12
CA LEU A 574 -6.60 21.82 38.42
C LEU A 574 -7.24 20.61 37.75
N GLN A 575 -8.33 20.09 38.32
CA GLN A 575 -9.13 19.05 37.68
C GLN A 575 -10.25 19.69 36.85
N VAL A 576 -10.32 19.35 35.57
CA VAL A 576 -11.36 19.83 34.66
C VAL A 576 -12.31 18.67 34.35
N TRP A 577 -13.56 18.76 34.83
CA TRP A 577 -14.58 17.73 34.59
C TRP A 577 -15.70 18.26 33.70
N ASP A 578 -16.06 17.50 32.68
CA ASP A 578 -17.28 17.71 31.90
C ASP A 578 -18.50 17.21 32.70
N SER A 579 -19.51 18.08 32.86
CA SER A 579 -20.82 17.70 33.42
C SER A 579 -21.97 17.91 32.44
N GLY A 580 -21.67 17.91 31.15
CA GLY A 580 -22.59 17.76 30.04
C GLY A 580 -23.33 19.02 29.60
N ILE A 581 -23.46 20.08 30.41
CA ILE A 581 -24.14 21.33 29.96
C ILE A 581 -23.66 22.62 30.68
N ASN A 582 -22.72 22.54 31.63
CA ASN A 582 -22.05 23.72 32.21
C ASN A 582 -20.70 23.30 32.77
N TRP A 583 -19.62 23.99 32.38
CA TRP A 583 -18.30 23.81 32.98
C TRP A 583 -18.28 24.45 34.36
N SER A 584 -18.02 23.64 35.39
CA SER A 584 -17.65 24.14 36.72
C SER A 584 -16.36 23.45 37.14
N GLY A 585 -15.22 24.11 36.93
CA GLY A 585 -13.95 23.67 37.50
C GLY A 585 -13.99 23.83 39.02
N ARG A 586 -13.69 22.77 39.76
CA ARG A 586 -13.47 22.87 41.20
C ARG A 586 -11.96 22.95 41.44
N LEU A 587 -11.45 24.17 41.54
CA LEU A 587 -10.11 24.40 42.07
C LEU A 587 -10.04 23.85 43.50
N SER A 588 -9.31 22.75 43.68
CA SER A 588 -8.84 22.30 44.98
C SER A 588 -7.49 22.99 45.25
N ALA A 589 -7.51 24.28 45.46
CA ALA A 589 -6.34 25.06 45.83
C ALA A 589 -6.71 26.07 46.93
N ASP A 590 -5.73 26.43 47.75
CA ASP A 590 -5.78 27.66 48.55
C ASP A 590 -6.13 28.86 47.64
N ASP A 591 -6.72 29.92 48.22
CA ASP A 591 -7.35 31.09 47.57
C ASP A 591 -6.50 31.87 46.52
N ASP A 592 -5.30 31.40 46.18
CA ASP A 592 -4.27 32.09 45.40
C ASP A 592 -4.13 31.63 43.93
N PHE A 593 -4.94 30.69 43.44
CA PHE A 593 -4.87 30.23 42.04
C PHE A 593 -6.18 30.49 41.29
N GLY A 594 -6.07 30.82 40.00
CA GLY A 594 -7.19 31.15 39.12
C GLY A 594 -6.99 30.59 37.72
N ALA A 595 -8.05 30.08 37.11
CA ALA A 595 -8.07 29.64 35.73
C ALA A 595 -9.32 30.22 35.04
N TRP A 596 -9.14 30.79 33.85
CA TRP A 596 -10.21 31.34 33.03
C TRP A 596 -10.06 30.82 31.61
N ILE A 597 -11.15 30.30 31.04
CA ILE A 597 -11.21 29.94 29.62
C ILE A 597 -11.45 31.24 28.84
N TYR A 598 -10.61 31.51 27.85
CA TYR A 598 -10.69 32.68 26.99
C TYR A 598 -10.86 32.20 25.54
N GLU A 599 -12.02 32.50 24.94
CA GLU A 599 -12.32 32.28 23.51
C GLU A 599 -11.98 30.87 23.00
N ASP A 600 -12.66 29.82 23.51
CA ASP A 600 -12.68 28.41 23.05
C ASP A 600 -11.34 27.68 22.74
N GLU A 601 -10.20 28.37 22.77
CA GLU A 601 -8.88 27.92 22.32
C GLU A 601 -7.79 28.19 23.37
N TYR A 602 -8.05 29.04 24.37
CA TYR A 602 -7.05 29.47 25.35
C TYR A 602 -7.50 29.25 26.79
N ILE A 603 -6.58 28.76 27.63
CA ILE A 603 -6.74 28.75 29.09
C ILE A 603 -5.74 29.74 29.67
N LEU A 604 -6.24 30.79 30.32
CA LEU A 604 -5.45 31.72 31.12
C LEU A 604 -5.36 31.21 32.55
N MET A 605 -4.14 30.90 33.00
CA MET A 605 -3.86 30.42 34.35
C MET A 605 -3.02 31.44 35.12
N THR A 606 -3.32 31.62 36.41
CA THR A 606 -2.50 32.42 37.33
C THR A 606 -1.94 31.54 38.43
N ALA A 607 -0.62 31.64 38.63
CA ALA A 607 0.07 30.99 39.73
C ALA A 607 0.92 32.01 40.53
N PRO A 608 1.13 31.84 41.84
CA PRO A 608 2.05 32.64 42.62
C PRO A 608 3.46 32.60 42.02
N GLY A 609 4.19 33.71 42.07
CA GLY A 609 5.47 33.93 41.38
C GLY A 609 6.66 33.07 41.85
N ALA A 610 6.41 32.05 42.68
CA ALA A 610 7.39 31.04 43.09
C ALA A 610 7.16 29.67 42.45
N THR A 611 6.23 29.55 41.49
CA THR A 611 6.03 28.34 40.70
C THR A 611 7.22 28.13 39.76
N THR A 612 7.82 26.94 39.83
CA THR A 612 9.05 26.58 39.10
C THR A 612 8.80 25.61 37.95
N GLY A 613 7.59 25.06 37.82
CA GLY A 613 7.21 24.15 36.73
C GLY A 613 5.71 23.90 36.68
N ILE A 614 5.24 23.44 35.52
CA ILE A 614 3.86 22.99 35.26
C ILE A 614 3.97 21.58 34.70
N GLU A 615 3.20 20.65 35.24
CA GLU A 615 3.05 19.27 34.75
C GLU A 615 1.59 19.08 34.32
N VAL A 616 1.37 18.45 33.17
CA VAL A 616 0.04 18.22 32.59
C VAL A 616 -0.15 16.71 32.47
N ASP A 617 -1.07 16.16 33.25
CA ASP A 617 -1.47 14.75 33.14
C ASP A 617 -2.66 14.63 32.18
N GLY A 618 -2.47 13.89 31.10
CA GLY A 618 -3.55 13.35 30.27
C GLY A 618 -3.96 11.97 30.76
N MET A 619 -5.26 11.66 30.75
CA MET A 619 -5.69 10.27 30.92
C MET A 619 -5.44 9.50 29.61
N PRO A 620 -4.92 8.25 29.67
CA PRO A 620 -5.06 7.34 28.56
C PRO A 620 -6.55 6.97 28.41
N LEU A 621 -7.04 6.90 27.17
CA LEU A 621 -8.34 6.30 26.90
C LEU A 621 -8.25 4.77 27.07
N PRO A 622 -9.36 4.09 27.42
CA PRO A 622 -9.46 2.64 27.35
C PRO A 622 -9.38 2.09 25.93
#